data_AF-A0A952HSE9-F1
#
_entry.id   AF-A0A952HSE9-F1
#
_cell.length_a   1.000
_cell.length_b   1.000
_cell.length_c   1.000
_cell.angle_alpha   90.00
_cell.angle_beta   90.00
_cell.angle_gamma   90.00
#
_symmetry.space_group_name_H-M   'P 1'
#
loop_
_entity.id
_entity.type
_entity.pdbx_description
1 polymer ?
#
loop_
_entity_poly.entity_id
_entity_poly.type
_entity_poly.pdbx_seq_one_letter_code
_entity_poly.pdbx_strand_id
1 'polypeptide(L)'
;MQKYLLSLSLGAMVFLAACSSDDDNASDESQFNPDAPETENTGEPGGDISAIAGLWDGTTPVADSSDVVYWYFAQNGVLTRYDYQQDGAPGATDENCYIVGDPITVTPEGGDDYSLFNVAVSAVRTDDQLTMTFYEADRNDLDADGDTEEVPTFTWSLLTTPVLEDLNACTE
;
A
#
# COMPACT_ATOMS: atom_id res chain seq x y z
N MET A 1 32.65 -64.37 -13.36
CA MET A 1 34.12 -64.15 -13.41
C MET A 1 34.36 -62.76 -13.99
N GLN A 2 35.43 -62.08 -13.51
CA GLN A 2 35.99 -60.80 -13.99
C GLN A 2 35.19 -59.53 -13.70
N LYS A 3 35.79 -58.40 -13.25
CA LYS A 3 37.08 -58.08 -12.62
C LYS A 3 36.93 -56.63 -12.12
N TYR A 4 37.49 -56.32 -10.96
CA TYR A 4 37.55 -55.01 -10.31
C TYR A 4 38.19 -53.92 -11.19
N LEU A 5 37.81 -52.65 -10.96
CA LEU A 5 38.74 -51.52 -10.89
C LEU A 5 38.20 -50.48 -9.90
N LEU A 6 38.89 -50.37 -8.76
CA LEU A 6 38.80 -49.23 -7.85
C LEU A 6 39.34 -47.99 -8.56
N SER A 7 38.63 -46.86 -8.43
CA SER A 7 39.25 -45.54 -8.54
C SER A 7 38.96 -44.76 -7.27
N LEU A 8 40.03 -44.60 -6.48
CA LEU A 8 40.12 -43.79 -5.29
C LEU A 8 40.48 -42.36 -5.74
N SER A 9 39.53 -41.43 -5.72
CA SER A 9 39.83 -40.00 -5.92
C SER A 9 39.71 -39.28 -4.58
N LEU A 10 40.88 -39.04 -3.99
CA LEU A 10 41.13 -38.18 -2.85
C LEU A 10 40.99 -36.71 -3.33
N GLY A 11 40.07 -35.94 -2.74
CA GLY A 11 39.81 -34.57 -3.16
C GLY A 11 39.40 -33.65 -2.01
N ALA A 12 40.42 -32.99 -1.45
CA ALA A 12 40.42 -31.73 -0.69
C ALA A 12 39.25 -31.43 0.28
N MET A 13 39.57 -31.47 1.58
CA MET A 13 38.84 -30.74 2.61
C MET A 13 38.90 -29.23 2.33
N VAL A 14 37.76 -28.64 2.00
CA VAL A 14 37.57 -27.19 2.10
C VAL A 14 37.13 -26.92 3.54
N PHE A 15 38.01 -26.31 4.32
CA PHE A 15 37.63 -25.63 5.56
C PHE A 15 36.83 -24.38 5.17
N LEU A 16 35.50 -24.49 5.13
CA LEU A 16 34.65 -23.31 5.23
C LEU A 16 34.72 -22.86 6.69
N ALA A 17 35.46 -21.77 6.90
CA ALA A 17 35.32 -20.97 8.10
C ALA A 17 33.85 -20.54 8.18
N ALA A 18 33.10 -21.16 9.07
CA ALA A 18 31.85 -20.59 9.56
C ALA A 18 32.21 -19.37 10.39
N CYS A 19 32.41 -18.23 9.71
CA CYS A 19 32.10 -16.95 10.31
C CYS A 19 30.60 -16.98 10.57
N SER A 20 30.24 -17.29 11.81
CA SER A 20 29.01 -16.80 12.42
C SER A 20 29.14 -15.27 12.43
N SER A 21 28.76 -14.59 11.34
CA SER A 21 28.24 -13.26 11.53
C SER A 21 26.86 -13.49 12.11
N ASP A 22 26.74 -13.19 13.39
CA ASP A 22 25.48 -12.74 13.95
C ASP A 22 25.04 -11.58 13.04
N ASP A 23 24.21 -11.91 12.05
CA ASP A 23 23.40 -10.93 11.35
C ASP A 23 22.39 -10.48 12.39
N ASP A 24 22.72 -9.36 13.06
CA ASP A 24 21.78 -8.52 13.78
C ASP A 24 20.70 -8.09 12.77
N ASN A 25 19.75 -8.99 12.52
CA ASN A 25 18.52 -8.71 11.80
C ASN A 25 17.62 -7.94 12.75
N ALA A 26 18.06 -6.74 13.13
CA ALA A 26 17.14 -5.70 13.54
C ALA A 26 16.34 -5.35 12.30
N SER A 27 15.22 -6.03 12.13
CA SER A 27 14.11 -5.47 11.39
C SER A 27 13.85 -4.12 12.05
N ASP A 28 14.38 -3.04 11.45
CA ASP A 28 14.11 -1.64 11.76
C ASP A 28 12.65 -1.34 11.36
N GLU A 29 11.72 -2.15 11.89
CA GLU A 29 10.30 -1.88 11.86
C GLU A 29 10.10 -0.74 12.87
N SER A 30 10.01 0.48 12.33
CA SER A 30 9.46 1.62 13.05
C SER A 30 8.12 1.19 13.62
N GLN A 31 7.84 1.45 14.89
CA GLN A 31 6.49 1.27 15.42
C GLN A 31 5.80 2.62 15.39
N PHE A 32 4.56 2.66 14.91
CA PHE A 32 3.77 3.88 14.94
C PHE A 32 3.70 4.42 16.37
N ASN A 33 4.00 5.71 16.52
CA ASN A 33 3.91 6.40 17.79
C ASN A 33 2.82 7.49 17.70
N PRO A 34 1.61 7.25 18.24
CA PRO A 34 0.51 8.20 18.18
C PRO A 34 0.79 9.51 18.93
N ASP A 35 1.73 9.49 19.89
CA ASP A 35 2.15 10.65 20.66
C ASP A 35 3.27 11.46 19.97
N ALA A 36 3.76 11.02 18.80
CA ALA A 36 4.75 11.77 18.04
C ALA A 36 4.16 13.10 17.54
N PRO A 37 4.99 14.16 17.41
CA PRO A 37 4.54 15.38 16.77
C PRO A 37 4.09 15.08 15.34
N GLU A 38 2.98 15.69 14.92
CA GLU A 38 2.48 15.55 13.55
C GLU A 38 3.57 15.93 12.56
N THR A 39 3.84 15.01 11.64
CA THR A 39 4.73 15.26 10.50
C THR A 39 3.91 15.79 9.33
N GLU A 40 4.47 16.71 8.55
CA GLU A 40 3.81 17.18 7.33
C GLU A 40 3.71 16.06 6.29
N ASN A 41 2.63 16.03 5.52
CA ASN A 41 2.55 15.15 4.36
C ASN A 41 3.52 15.67 3.31
N THR A 42 4.60 14.94 3.07
CA THR A 42 5.61 15.34 2.08
C THR A 42 5.27 14.83 0.68
N GLY A 43 4.43 13.79 0.58
CA GLY A 43 4.20 13.05 -0.66
C GLY A 43 5.44 12.28 -1.15
N GLU A 44 6.52 12.25 -0.35
CA GLU A 44 7.76 11.55 -0.66
C GLU A 44 7.66 10.06 -0.30
N PRO A 45 8.54 9.20 -0.84
CA PRO A 45 8.56 7.77 -0.55
C PRO A 45 8.70 7.46 0.95
N GLY A 46 7.75 6.72 1.52
CA GLY A 46 7.76 6.32 2.93
C GLY A 46 8.43 4.96 3.22
N GLY A 47 8.68 4.13 2.20
CA GLY A 47 9.31 2.82 2.36
C GLY A 47 8.75 1.75 1.42
N ASP A 48 9.23 0.51 1.53
CA ASP A 48 8.69 -0.60 0.73
C ASP A 48 7.31 -1.01 1.23
N ILE A 49 6.29 -0.86 0.39
CA ILE A 49 4.91 -1.29 0.64
C ILE A 49 4.42 -2.29 -0.43
N SER A 50 5.34 -3.00 -1.09
CA SER A 50 5.03 -3.94 -2.19
C SER A 50 3.96 -4.99 -1.85
N ALA A 51 3.77 -5.32 -0.57
CA ALA A 51 2.69 -6.19 -0.10
C ALA A 51 1.28 -5.68 -0.45
N ILE A 52 1.06 -4.35 -0.38
CA ILE A 52 -0.24 -3.71 -0.65
C ILE A 52 -0.25 -2.88 -1.94
N ALA A 53 0.89 -2.82 -2.64
CA ALA A 53 1.00 -2.05 -3.87
C ALA A 53 0.02 -2.53 -4.96
N GLY A 54 -0.56 -1.56 -5.67
CA GLY A 54 -1.58 -1.81 -6.69
C GLY A 54 -2.44 -0.58 -6.95
N LEU A 55 -3.27 -0.69 -7.99
CA LEU A 55 -4.38 0.22 -8.24
C LEU A 55 -5.65 -0.45 -7.71
N TRP A 56 -6.35 0.22 -6.80
CA TRP A 56 -7.48 -0.34 -6.06
C TRP A 56 -8.76 0.44 -6.34
N ASP A 57 -9.85 -0.29 -6.51
CA ASP A 57 -11.18 0.26 -6.77
C ASP A 57 -11.85 0.71 -5.47
N GLY A 58 -11.92 2.02 -5.29
CA GLY A 58 -12.63 2.71 -4.21
C GLY A 58 -14.00 3.25 -4.63
N THR A 59 -14.54 2.80 -5.77
CA THR A 59 -15.83 3.28 -6.28
C THR A 59 -16.96 3.03 -5.27
N THR A 60 -17.75 4.06 -4.98
CA THR A 60 -18.92 3.95 -4.10
C THR A 60 -20.22 4.23 -4.84
N PRO A 61 -21.32 3.53 -4.53
CA PRO A 61 -22.62 3.85 -5.10
C PRO A 61 -23.18 5.13 -4.49
N VAL A 62 -23.60 6.09 -5.32
CA VAL A 62 -24.23 7.34 -4.89
C VAL A 62 -25.57 7.50 -5.60
N ALA A 63 -26.65 7.21 -4.88
CA ALA A 63 -28.04 7.25 -5.36
C ALA A 63 -28.23 6.54 -6.73
N ASP A 64 -28.45 7.31 -7.80
CA ASP A 64 -28.70 6.82 -9.17
C ASP A 64 -27.40 6.75 -10.03
N SER A 65 -26.22 6.89 -9.41
CA SER A 65 -24.91 6.89 -10.04
C SER A 65 -23.86 6.17 -9.18
N SER A 66 -22.61 6.17 -9.64
CA SER A 66 -21.43 5.72 -8.87
C SER A 66 -20.42 6.85 -8.86
N ASP A 67 -19.83 7.10 -7.69
CA ASP A 67 -18.63 7.92 -7.48
C ASP A 67 -17.41 7.02 -7.67
N VAL A 68 -16.71 7.19 -8.78
CA VAL A 68 -15.61 6.35 -9.28
C VAL A 68 -14.28 6.92 -8.80
N VAL A 69 -13.72 6.25 -7.81
CA VAL A 69 -12.46 6.63 -7.17
C VAL A 69 -11.49 5.46 -7.25
N TYR A 70 -10.25 5.72 -7.63
CA TYR A 70 -9.17 4.75 -7.56
C TYR A 70 -8.06 5.20 -6.63
N TRP A 71 -7.49 4.25 -5.90
CA TRP A 71 -6.38 4.45 -4.98
C TRP A 71 -5.15 3.72 -5.51
N TYR A 72 -4.11 4.48 -5.85
CA TYR A 72 -2.84 3.91 -6.30
C TYR A 72 -1.83 3.90 -5.17
N PHE A 73 -1.41 2.71 -4.75
CA PHE A 73 -0.31 2.50 -3.82
C PHE A 73 0.95 2.11 -4.61
N ALA A 74 1.87 3.06 -4.76
CA ALA A 74 3.17 2.82 -5.35
C ALA A 74 4.05 2.01 -4.39
N GLN A 75 4.85 1.08 -4.93
CA GLN A 75 5.68 0.17 -4.12
C GLN A 75 6.63 0.87 -3.15
N ASN A 76 6.98 2.13 -3.42
CA ASN A 76 7.89 2.94 -2.62
C ASN A 76 7.20 3.75 -1.51
N GLY A 77 5.93 3.49 -1.21
CA GLY A 77 5.26 4.12 -0.07
C GLY A 77 4.69 5.48 -0.42
N VAL A 78 4.12 5.61 -1.62
CA VAL A 78 3.36 6.81 -2.04
C VAL A 78 1.96 6.38 -2.44
N LEU A 79 0.96 7.02 -1.84
CA LEU A 79 -0.46 6.88 -2.16
C LEU A 79 -0.91 8.06 -3.04
N THR A 80 -1.68 7.77 -4.08
CA THR A 80 -2.31 8.80 -4.93
C THR A 80 -3.77 8.44 -5.19
N ARG A 81 -4.67 9.41 -4.99
CA ARG A 81 -6.10 9.28 -5.29
C ARG A 81 -6.38 9.78 -6.70
N TYR A 82 -7.18 9.03 -7.45
CA TYR A 82 -7.73 9.41 -8.76
C TYR A 82 -9.24 9.43 -8.66
N ASP A 83 -9.85 10.58 -8.92
CA ASP A 83 -11.28 10.82 -8.76
C ASP A 83 -11.88 11.22 -10.11
N TYR A 84 -12.87 10.47 -10.60
CA TYR A 84 -13.39 10.68 -11.94
C TYR A 84 -14.31 11.91 -11.99
N GLN A 85 -13.87 12.99 -12.64
CA GLN A 85 -14.55 14.30 -12.57
C GLN A 85 -16.06 14.29 -12.91
N GLN A 86 -16.52 13.32 -13.70
CA GLN A 86 -17.88 13.31 -14.25
C GLN A 86 -18.86 12.41 -13.50
N ASP A 87 -18.44 11.71 -12.45
CA ASP A 87 -19.39 11.00 -11.62
C ASP A 87 -20.24 11.96 -10.75
N GLY A 88 -21.37 11.46 -10.26
CA GLY A 88 -22.27 12.22 -9.37
C GLY A 88 -23.11 13.35 -10.00
N ALA A 89 -22.85 13.80 -11.25
CA ALA A 89 -23.60 14.88 -11.89
C ALA A 89 -24.34 14.42 -13.17
N PRO A 90 -25.69 14.32 -13.15
CA PRO A 90 -26.46 14.05 -14.36
C PRO A 90 -26.26 15.18 -15.39
N GLY A 91 -25.53 14.89 -16.47
CA GLY A 91 -25.29 15.81 -17.58
C GLY A 91 -23.89 16.43 -17.63
N ALA A 92 -22.90 15.86 -16.94
CA ALA A 92 -21.49 16.24 -17.14
C ALA A 92 -21.09 16.10 -18.62
N THR A 93 -20.55 17.17 -19.21
CA THR A 93 -20.12 17.25 -20.62
C THR A 93 -18.62 17.53 -20.77
N ASP A 94 -17.88 17.51 -19.66
CA ASP A 94 -16.48 17.90 -19.62
C ASP A 94 -15.58 16.77 -20.16
N GLU A 95 -14.26 16.87 -19.98
CA GLU A 95 -13.32 15.86 -20.49
C GLU A 95 -13.40 14.57 -19.65
N ASN A 96 -13.18 13.41 -20.29
CA ASN A 96 -13.09 12.13 -19.58
C ASN A 96 -11.71 12.04 -18.90
N CYS A 97 -11.59 12.61 -17.70
CA CYS A 97 -10.34 12.71 -16.96
C CYS A 97 -10.55 12.51 -15.46
N TYR A 98 -9.43 12.36 -14.74
CA TYR A 98 -9.39 12.20 -13.29
C TYR A 98 -8.79 13.43 -12.62
N ILE A 99 -9.43 13.91 -11.56
CA ILE A 99 -8.85 14.82 -10.60
C ILE A 99 -7.85 14.00 -9.77
N VAL A 100 -6.58 14.37 -9.84
CA VAL A 100 -5.50 13.67 -9.12
C VAL A 100 -5.26 14.39 -7.80
N GLY A 101 -5.42 13.67 -6.69
CA GLY A 101 -5.14 14.20 -5.36
C GLY A 101 -3.65 14.36 -5.09
N ASP A 102 -3.31 15.20 -4.12
CA ASP A 102 -1.92 15.35 -3.67
C ASP A 102 -1.38 13.99 -3.17
N PRO A 103 -0.11 13.66 -3.48
CA PRO A 103 0.50 12.42 -3.04
C PRO A 103 0.59 12.38 -1.51
N ILE A 104 0.37 11.19 -0.94
CA ILE A 104 0.45 10.94 0.50
C ILE A 104 1.58 9.95 0.79
N THR A 105 2.46 10.29 1.72
CA THR A 105 3.48 9.37 2.21
C THR A 105 2.86 8.24 3.02
N VAL A 106 3.24 7.00 2.69
CA VAL A 106 2.84 5.77 3.39
C VAL A 106 4.10 5.11 3.94
N THR A 107 4.21 5.04 5.26
CA THR A 107 5.37 4.45 5.94
C THR A 107 5.01 3.06 6.48
N PRO A 108 5.78 2.00 6.18
CA PRO A 108 5.56 0.69 6.81
C PRO A 108 6.03 0.71 8.28
N GLU A 109 5.21 0.15 9.18
CA GLU A 109 5.51 0.06 10.62
C GLU A 109 5.71 -1.39 11.11
N GLY A 110 5.78 -2.33 10.16
CA GLY A 110 5.99 -3.76 10.40
C GLY A 110 4.72 -4.59 10.27
N GLY A 111 4.89 -5.84 9.81
CA GLY A 111 3.75 -6.72 9.53
C GLY A 111 2.75 -6.11 8.53
N ASP A 112 1.48 -6.02 8.93
CA ASP A 112 0.39 -5.41 8.16
C ASP A 112 0.10 -3.95 8.59
N ASP A 113 0.96 -3.34 9.41
CA ASP A 113 0.78 -2.01 9.97
C ASP A 113 1.52 -0.93 9.17
N TYR A 114 0.85 0.21 8.97
CA TYR A 114 1.30 1.34 8.19
C TYR A 114 0.91 2.67 8.84
N SER A 115 1.65 3.72 8.50
CA SER A 115 1.31 5.10 8.81
C SER A 115 0.94 5.84 7.53
N LEU A 116 -0.30 6.32 7.45
CA LEU A 116 -0.78 7.21 6.38
C LEU A 116 -0.94 8.59 6.96
N PHE A 117 0.03 9.49 6.72
CA PHE A 117 -0.01 10.88 7.20
C PHE A 117 -0.43 11.01 8.69
N ASN A 118 0.37 10.42 9.58
CA ASN A 118 0.12 10.39 11.04
C ASN A 118 -1.15 9.63 11.48
N VAL A 119 -1.75 8.83 10.61
CA VAL A 119 -2.84 7.92 10.98
C VAL A 119 -2.33 6.49 10.94
N ALA A 120 -2.49 5.76 12.04
CA ALA A 120 -2.23 4.32 12.08
C ALA A 120 -3.26 3.55 11.27
N VAL A 121 -2.78 2.64 10.43
CA VAL A 121 -3.63 1.82 9.57
C VAL A 121 -3.10 0.40 9.52
N SER A 122 -3.98 -0.59 9.64
CA SER A 122 -3.67 -1.96 9.19
C SER A 122 -4.19 -2.14 7.77
N ALA A 123 -3.33 -2.63 6.88
CA ALA A 123 -3.67 -2.91 5.49
C ALA A 123 -3.37 -4.37 5.15
N VAL A 124 -4.42 -5.18 5.05
CA VAL A 124 -4.33 -6.61 4.79
C VAL A 124 -4.76 -6.90 3.36
N ARG A 125 -3.85 -7.45 2.57
CA ARG A 125 -4.15 -7.93 1.21
C ARG A 125 -4.47 -9.42 1.21
N THR A 126 -5.58 -9.79 0.57
CA THR A 126 -5.91 -11.18 0.24
C THR A 126 -6.22 -11.27 -1.25
N ASP A 127 -5.32 -11.88 -2.03
CA ASP A 127 -5.44 -12.02 -3.48
C ASP A 127 -5.71 -10.66 -4.20
N ASP A 128 -6.98 -10.45 -4.59
CA ASP A 128 -7.52 -9.30 -5.30
C ASP A 128 -8.30 -8.33 -4.39
N GLN A 129 -8.23 -8.48 -3.07
CA GLN A 129 -8.83 -7.58 -2.10
C GLN A 129 -7.78 -6.95 -1.19
N LEU A 130 -7.94 -5.66 -0.92
CA LEU A 130 -7.22 -4.92 0.11
C LEU A 130 -8.23 -4.46 1.15
N THR A 131 -8.02 -4.83 2.41
CA THR A 131 -8.80 -4.32 3.54
C THR A 131 -7.94 -3.36 4.34
N MET A 132 -8.38 -2.11 4.47
CA MET A 132 -7.71 -1.07 5.26
C MET A 132 -8.56 -0.70 6.47
N THR A 133 -7.96 -0.78 7.65
CA THR A 133 -8.58 -0.52 8.95
C THR A 133 -7.85 0.64 9.61
N PHE A 134 -8.50 1.78 9.79
CA PHE A 134 -7.88 2.97 10.36
C PHE A 134 -8.08 2.98 11.88
N TYR A 135 -7.00 3.01 12.66
CA TYR A 135 -7.08 2.86 14.12
C TYR A 135 -7.29 4.17 14.87
N GLU A 136 -7.14 5.32 14.21
CA GLU A 136 -7.31 6.65 14.80
C GLU A 136 -7.97 7.62 13.80
N ALA A 137 -9.19 7.32 13.36
CA ALA A 137 -9.96 8.28 12.55
C ALA A 137 -10.45 9.51 13.35
N ASP A 138 -10.43 9.42 14.68
CA ASP A 138 -10.96 10.42 15.63
C ASP A 138 -10.15 11.73 15.71
N ARG A 139 -8.96 11.83 15.07
CA ARG A 139 -8.28 13.12 14.88
C ARG A 139 -8.86 13.95 13.73
N ASN A 140 -9.55 13.32 12.77
CA ASN A 140 -10.00 13.97 11.53
C ASN A 140 -11.49 13.79 11.17
N ASP A 141 -12.29 13.05 11.96
CA ASP A 141 -13.76 12.89 11.77
C ASP A 141 -14.12 12.67 10.29
N LEU A 142 -13.53 11.63 9.69
CA LEU A 142 -13.51 11.43 8.24
C LEU A 142 -14.90 11.17 7.63
N ASP A 143 -15.88 10.80 8.45
CA ASP A 143 -17.26 10.56 8.04
C ASP A 143 -18.25 11.65 8.54
N ALA A 144 -17.80 12.54 9.43
CA ALA A 144 -18.53 13.69 9.96
C ALA A 144 -19.78 13.34 10.80
N ASP A 145 -19.81 12.19 11.46
CA ASP A 145 -20.98 11.73 12.24
C ASP A 145 -20.96 12.15 13.73
N GLY A 146 -19.80 12.57 14.23
CA GLY A 146 -19.61 13.12 15.57
C GLY A 146 -19.48 12.10 16.69
N ASP A 147 -19.19 10.83 16.40
CA ASP A 147 -18.75 9.85 17.38
C ASP A 147 -17.21 9.84 17.59
N THR A 148 -16.72 9.06 18.54
CA THR A 148 -15.31 9.08 19.02
C THR A 148 -14.59 7.74 18.83
N GLU A 149 -15.23 6.77 18.16
CA GLU A 149 -14.66 5.43 18.00
C GLU A 149 -14.98 4.89 16.62
N GLU A 150 -14.48 5.58 15.62
CA GLU A 150 -14.50 5.11 14.26
C GLU A 150 -13.21 4.36 13.96
N VAL A 151 -13.31 3.05 13.81
CA VAL A 151 -12.28 2.23 13.15
C VAL A 151 -12.79 1.89 11.76
N PRO A 152 -12.88 2.87 10.83
CA PRO A 152 -13.50 2.62 9.55
C PRO A 152 -12.67 1.58 8.81
N THR A 153 -13.38 0.61 8.25
CA THR A 153 -12.80 -0.48 7.47
C THR A 153 -13.27 -0.34 6.04
N PHE A 154 -12.32 -0.18 5.13
CA PHE A 154 -12.57 -0.14 3.69
C PHE A 154 -12.06 -1.42 3.05
N THR A 155 -12.84 -1.96 2.12
CA THR A 155 -12.40 -3.08 1.29
C THR A 155 -12.43 -2.66 -0.17
N TRP A 156 -11.28 -2.73 -0.83
CA TRP A 156 -11.12 -2.38 -2.23
C TRP A 156 -10.72 -3.59 -3.06
N SER A 157 -11.13 -3.59 -4.32
CA SER A 157 -10.77 -4.65 -5.27
C SER A 157 -9.58 -4.22 -6.12
N LEU A 158 -8.64 -5.13 -6.37
CA LEU A 158 -7.50 -4.86 -7.23
C LEU A 158 -7.96 -4.69 -8.67
N LEU A 159 -7.55 -3.59 -9.29
CA LEU A 159 -7.81 -3.34 -10.70
C LEU A 159 -6.72 -3.95 -11.57
N THR A 160 -7.14 -4.72 -12.56
CA THR A 160 -6.31 -5.11 -13.71
C THR A 160 -6.59 -4.25 -14.95
N THR A 161 -7.75 -3.59 -14.95
CA THR A 161 -8.21 -2.62 -15.95
C THR A 161 -9.19 -1.67 -15.26
N PRO A 162 -9.05 -0.33 -15.39
CA PRO A 162 -7.96 0.36 -16.08
C PRO A 162 -6.59 0.10 -15.44
N VAL A 163 -5.51 0.31 -16.20
CA VAL A 163 -4.16 0.44 -15.63
C VAL A 163 -3.84 1.90 -15.36
N LEU A 164 -2.78 2.18 -14.60
CA LEU A 164 -2.40 3.55 -14.24
C LEU A 164 -2.22 4.46 -15.46
N GLU A 165 -1.67 3.93 -16.55
CA GLU A 165 -1.45 4.64 -17.81
C GLU A 165 -2.75 5.02 -18.54
N ASP A 166 -3.88 4.38 -18.20
CA ASP A 166 -5.18 4.73 -18.74
C ASP A 166 -5.81 5.95 -18.03
N LEU A 167 -5.29 6.32 -16.84
CA LEU A 167 -5.83 7.39 -16.01
C LEU A 167 -5.27 8.76 -16.45
N ASN A 168 -5.99 9.42 -17.35
CA ASN A 168 -5.63 10.76 -17.80
C ASN A 168 -6.03 11.81 -16.75
N ALA A 169 -5.06 12.58 -16.26
CA ALA A 169 -5.33 13.70 -15.38
C ALA A 169 -6.07 14.83 -16.12
N CYS A 170 -6.97 15.52 -15.43
CA CYS A 170 -7.60 16.72 -15.96
C CYS A 170 -6.56 17.83 -16.14
N THR A 171 -6.63 18.58 -17.24
CA THR A 171 -5.79 19.77 -17.45
C THR A 171 -6.46 21.00 -16.84
N GLU A 172 -5.73 21.73 -15.98
CA GLU A 172 -6.16 23.03 -15.43
C GLU A 172 -6.22 24.15 -16.49
#